data_AF-A0A1Y3N2D0-F1
#
_entry.id   AF-A0A1Y3N2D0-F1
#
_cell.length_a   1.000
_cell.length_b   1.000
_cell.length_c   1.000
_cell.angle_alpha   90.00
_cell.angle_beta   90.00
_cell.angle_gamma   90.00
#
_symmetry.space_group_name_H-M   'P 1'
#
loop_
_entity.id
_entity.type
_entity.pdbx_description
1 polymer ?
#
loop_
_entity_poly.entity_id
_entity_poly.type
_entity_poly.pdbx_seq_one_letter_code
_entity_poly.pdbx_strand_id
1 'polypeptide(L)'
;MDKKIELDLINCTAEQCRQFAEQILNDEFEIEEIRKYFDNYINRDDYSREDAVIIIRNLLIIRQNINKTKVEYIYYSDKLLLKVSKYIEKDESVTVKILYGLFLSVIDKEHGHNILRDDSAIEVIDNIYMRFYFFNKDEKEGAYFIREQFKELIKKSDKYKNYTF
;
A
#
# COMPACT_ATOMS: atom_id res chain seq x y z
N MET A 1 11.99 -24.61 -14.21
CA MET A 1 13.13 -24.16 -13.39
C MET A 1 12.49 -23.41 -12.25
N ASP A 2 12.51 -23.95 -11.04
CA ASP A 2 11.75 -23.39 -9.92
C ASP A 2 12.40 -22.07 -9.51
N LYS A 3 11.80 -20.96 -9.93
CA LYS A 3 12.29 -19.62 -9.62
C LYS A 3 11.83 -19.26 -8.21
N LYS A 4 12.75 -18.80 -7.37
CA LYS A 4 12.46 -18.35 -6.00
C LYS A 4 12.13 -16.87 -5.99
N ILE A 5 11.20 -16.45 -5.13
CA ILE A 5 10.93 -15.03 -4.90
C ILE A 5 11.97 -14.46 -3.92
N GLU A 6 12.68 -13.40 -4.33
CA GLU A 6 13.74 -12.74 -3.54
C GLU A 6 13.39 -11.32 -3.11
N LEU A 7 12.23 -10.79 -3.50
CA LEU A 7 11.82 -9.44 -3.15
C LEU A 7 11.62 -9.31 -1.63
N ASP A 8 12.35 -8.41 -0.97
CA ASP A 8 12.04 -8.05 0.42
C ASP A 8 11.06 -6.87 0.48
N LEU A 9 9.79 -7.12 0.87
CA LEU A 9 8.74 -6.09 0.94
C LEU A 9 9.07 -4.92 1.87
N ILE A 10 10.01 -5.05 2.80
CA ILE A 10 10.38 -3.97 3.72
C ILE A 10 11.47 -3.09 3.13
N ASN A 11 12.42 -3.68 2.41
CA ASN A 11 13.60 -2.98 1.92
C ASN A 11 13.59 -2.71 0.41
N CYS A 12 12.51 -3.08 -0.29
CA CYS A 12 12.40 -2.87 -1.73
C CYS A 12 11.96 -1.45 -2.11
N THR A 13 12.44 -1.01 -3.27
CA THR A 13 12.02 0.20 -3.95
C THR A 13 10.69 -0.01 -4.68
N ALA A 14 10.01 1.09 -5.02
CA ALA A 14 8.81 1.05 -5.86
C ALA A 14 9.07 0.39 -7.23
N GLU A 15 10.28 0.54 -7.78
CA GLU A 15 10.65 -0.07 -9.05
C GLU A 15 10.77 -1.60 -8.94
N GLN A 16 11.38 -2.10 -7.86
CA GLN A 16 11.43 -3.53 -7.58
C GLN A 16 10.02 -4.12 -7.36
N CYS A 17 9.10 -3.35 -6.77
CA CYS A 17 7.68 -3.74 -6.68
C CYS A 17 7.05 -3.92 -8.08
N ARG A 18 7.31 -3.01 -9.02
CA ARG A 18 6.79 -3.10 -10.39
C ARG A 18 7.39 -4.29 -11.14
N GLN A 19 8.69 -4.49 -11.03
CA GLN A 19 9.37 -5.66 -11.62
C GLN A 19 8.80 -6.96 -11.07
N PHE A 20 8.54 -7.04 -9.77
CA PHE A 20 7.90 -8.21 -9.18
C PHE A 20 6.47 -8.42 -9.69
N ALA A 21 5.71 -7.33 -9.87
CA ALA A 21 4.38 -7.40 -10.48
C ALA A 21 4.41 -7.97 -11.91
N GLU A 22 5.39 -7.55 -12.72
CA GLU A 22 5.62 -8.08 -14.07
C GLU A 22 5.95 -9.57 -14.05
N GLN A 23 6.81 -10.02 -13.13
CA GLN A 23 7.15 -11.43 -12.97
C GLN A 23 5.92 -12.29 -12.61
N ILE A 24 5.05 -11.77 -11.73
CA ILE A 24 3.76 -12.42 -11.40
C ILE A 24 2.83 -12.46 -12.62
N LEU A 25 2.75 -11.36 -13.37
CA LEU A 25 1.94 -11.29 -14.59
C LEU A 25 2.36 -12.34 -15.63
N ASN A 26 3.67 -12.54 -15.76
CA ASN A 26 4.29 -13.47 -16.70
C ASN A 26 4.30 -14.94 -16.21
N ASP A 27 3.65 -15.25 -15.08
CA ASP A 27 3.61 -16.60 -14.50
C ASP A 27 5.01 -17.18 -14.25
N GLU A 28 5.96 -16.34 -13.82
CA GLU A 28 7.34 -16.78 -13.56
C GLU A 28 7.48 -17.58 -12.25
N PHE A 29 6.44 -17.64 -11.43
CA PHE A 29 6.43 -18.31 -10.15
C PHE A 29 5.26 -19.30 -10.04
N GLU A 30 5.55 -20.48 -9.52
CA GLU A 30 4.52 -21.45 -9.13
C GLU A 30 3.69 -20.93 -7.95
N ILE A 31 2.44 -21.40 -7.84
CA ILE A 31 1.51 -20.98 -6.77
C ILE A 31 2.09 -21.28 -5.38
N GLU A 32 2.75 -22.43 -5.22
CA GLU A 32 3.41 -22.84 -3.98
C GLU A 32 4.49 -21.84 -3.56
N GLU A 33 5.19 -21.23 -4.51
CA GLU A 33 6.25 -20.26 -4.22
C GLU A 33 5.65 -18.92 -3.76
N ILE A 34 4.60 -18.44 -4.44
CA ILE A 34 3.83 -17.26 -4.01
C ILE A 34 3.32 -17.46 -2.57
N ARG A 35 2.73 -18.62 -2.29
CA ARG A 35 2.25 -18.96 -0.95
C ARG A 35 3.36 -18.92 0.09
N LYS A 36 4.46 -19.64 -0.13
CA LYS A 36 5.61 -19.68 0.81
C LYS A 36 6.17 -18.29 1.06
N TYR A 37 6.28 -17.48 0.01
CA TYR A 37 6.74 -16.11 0.10
C TYR A 37 5.90 -15.29 1.06
N PHE A 38 4.57 -15.28 0.89
CA PHE A 38 3.67 -14.53 1.76
C PHE A 38 3.54 -15.13 3.17
N ASP A 39 3.61 -16.45 3.31
CA ASP A 39 3.56 -17.12 4.62
C ASP A 39 4.70 -16.66 5.55
N ASN A 40 5.88 -16.32 5.00
CA ASN A 40 6.99 -15.75 5.78
C ASN A 40 6.64 -14.40 6.43
N TYR A 41 5.79 -13.60 5.78
CA TYR A 41 5.32 -12.32 6.32
C TYR A 41 4.08 -12.51 7.20
N ILE A 42 3.12 -13.32 6.78
CA ILE A 42 1.85 -13.53 7.51
C ILE A 42 2.09 -14.13 8.90
N ASN A 43 3.06 -15.03 9.03
CA ASN A 43 3.40 -15.71 10.28
C ASN A 43 4.34 -14.89 11.19
N ARG A 44 4.77 -13.70 10.75
CA ARG A 44 5.56 -12.77 11.57
C ARG A 44 4.63 -11.94 12.47
N ASP A 45 5.00 -11.78 13.75
CA ASP A 45 4.18 -11.13 14.80
C ASP A 45 4.83 -9.88 15.42
N ASP A 46 6.01 -9.51 14.98
CA ASP A 46 6.83 -8.42 15.54
C ASP A 46 7.00 -7.27 14.55
N TYR A 47 5.94 -6.94 13.79
CA TYR A 47 5.98 -5.79 12.91
C TYR A 47 5.99 -4.48 13.71
N SER A 48 6.91 -3.59 13.34
CA SER A 48 6.80 -2.19 13.73
C SER A 48 5.66 -1.51 12.95
N ARG A 49 5.22 -0.34 13.42
CA ARG A 49 4.26 0.48 12.66
C ARG A 49 4.86 0.92 11.32
N GLU A 50 6.15 1.22 11.30
CA GLU A 50 6.91 1.59 10.10
C GLU A 50 6.93 0.44 9.08
N ASP A 51 7.21 -0.80 9.52
CA ASP A 51 7.18 -1.99 8.67
C ASP A 51 5.80 -2.14 8.02
N ALA A 52 4.73 -1.98 8.83
CA ALA A 52 3.37 -2.09 8.34
C ALA A 52 3.04 -1.03 7.27
N VAL A 53 3.45 0.23 7.49
CA VAL A 53 3.28 1.32 6.50
C VAL A 53 4.00 1.00 5.19
N ILE A 54 5.24 0.50 5.27
CA ILE A 54 6.04 0.15 4.09
C ILE A 54 5.39 -1.02 3.33
N ILE A 55 5.00 -2.08 4.03
CA ILE A 55 4.36 -3.25 3.41
C ILE A 55 3.03 -2.85 2.75
N ILE A 56 2.19 -2.06 3.43
CA ILE A 56 0.92 -1.56 2.84
C ILE A 56 1.17 -0.82 1.53
N ARG A 57 2.15 0.09 1.51
CA ARG A 57 2.55 0.84 0.30
C ARG A 57 2.99 -0.10 -0.81
N ASN A 58 3.91 -1.02 -0.52
CA ASN A 58 4.53 -1.87 -1.51
C ASN A 58 3.56 -2.90 -2.09
N LEU A 59 2.69 -3.49 -1.27
CA LEU A 59 1.61 -4.36 -1.75
C LEU A 59 0.65 -3.63 -2.70
N LEU A 60 0.33 -2.36 -2.42
CA LEU A 60 -0.53 -1.59 -3.32
C LEU A 60 0.14 -1.24 -4.64
N ILE A 61 1.44 -0.91 -4.65
CA ILE A 61 2.19 -0.69 -5.88
C ILE A 61 2.15 -1.96 -6.73
N ILE A 62 2.44 -3.13 -6.15
CA ILE A 62 2.38 -4.41 -6.88
C ILE A 62 0.95 -4.65 -7.39
N ARG A 63 -0.06 -4.47 -6.53
CA ARG A 63 -1.47 -4.74 -6.87
C ARG A 63 -2.00 -3.90 -8.04
N GLN A 64 -1.57 -2.64 -8.16
CA GLN A 64 -1.98 -1.79 -9.29
C GLN A 64 -1.36 -2.24 -10.63
N ASN A 65 -0.28 -3.02 -10.57
CA ASN A 65 0.46 -3.50 -11.73
C ASN A 65 0.19 -4.99 -12.03
N ILE A 66 -0.85 -5.60 -11.44
CA ILE A 66 -1.29 -6.97 -11.76
C ILE A 66 -2.76 -6.98 -12.21
N ASN A 67 -3.12 -7.97 -13.03
CA ASN A 67 -4.50 -8.17 -13.42
C ASN A 67 -5.28 -8.94 -12.33
N LYS A 68 -6.61 -8.77 -12.33
CA LYS A 68 -7.50 -9.40 -11.33
C LYS A 68 -7.54 -10.94 -11.44
N THR A 69 -6.97 -11.52 -12.49
CA THR A 69 -6.95 -12.98 -12.72
C THR A 69 -5.83 -13.69 -11.95
N LYS A 70 -4.84 -12.97 -11.40
CA LYS A 70 -3.84 -13.56 -10.48
C LYS A 70 -4.42 -13.75 -9.08
N VAL A 71 -5.43 -14.62 -8.99
CA VAL A 71 -6.25 -14.83 -7.78
C VAL A 71 -5.41 -15.22 -6.57
N GLU A 72 -4.43 -16.11 -6.74
CA GLU A 72 -3.61 -16.58 -5.63
C GLU A 72 -2.75 -15.46 -5.03
N TYR A 73 -2.09 -14.67 -5.87
CA TYR A 73 -1.39 -13.48 -5.39
C TYR A 73 -2.34 -12.54 -4.63
N ILE A 74 -3.52 -12.25 -5.19
CA ILE A 74 -4.50 -11.34 -4.58
C ILE A 74 -4.92 -11.86 -3.21
N TYR A 75 -5.18 -13.16 -3.09
CA TYR A 75 -5.56 -13.80 -1.84
C TYR A 75 -4.50 -13.68 -0.75
N TYR A 76 -3.24 -14.02 -1.05
CA TYR A 76 -2.16 -13.96 -0.06
C TYR A 76 -1.73 -12.51 0.25
N SER A 77 -1.71 -11.62 -0.74
CA SER A 77 -1.44 -10.20 -0.50
C SER A 77 -2.54 -9.54 0.34
N ASP A 78 -3.82 -9.88 0.13
CA ASP A 78 -4.91 -9.37 0.97
C ASP A 78 -4.83 -9.92 2.40
N LYS A 79 -4.45 -11.20 2.59
CA LYS A 79 -4.17 -11.74 3.92
C LYS A 79 -3.06 -10.97 4.64
N LEU A 80 -1.95 -10.72 3.94
CA LEU A 80 -0.85 -9.94 4.50
C LEU A 80 -1.30 -8.51 4.82
N LEU A 81 -2.05 -7.88 3.92
CA LEU A 81 -2.60 -6.54 4.13
C LEU A 81 -3.48 -6.46 5.39
N LEU A 82 -4.37 -7.44 5.58
CA LEU A 82 -5.18 -7.58 6.79
C LEU A 82 -4.31 -7.74 8.04
N LYS A 83 -3.28 -8.59 7.98
CA LYS A 83 -2.33 -8.82 9.07
C LYS A 83 -1.62 -7.53 9.46
N VAL A 84 -0.96 -6.84 8.52
CA VAL A 84 -0.17 -5.64 8.83
C VAL A 84 -1.05 -4.44 9.20
N SER A 85 -2.29 -4.39 8.73
CA SER A 85 -3.24 -3.33 9.11
C SER A 85 -3.48 -3.25 10.63
N LYS A 86 -3.32 -4.37 11.35
CA LYS A 86 -3.47 -4.43 12.82
C LYS A 86 -2.43 -3.60 13.58
N TYR A 87 -1.28 -3.35 12.96
CA TYR A 87 -0.18 -2.56 13.52
C TYR A 87 -0.33 -1.06 13.22
N ILE A 88 -1.40 -0.65 12.52
CA ILE A 88 -1.76 0.75 12.35
C ILE A 88 -2.65 1.16 13.53
N GLU A 89 -2.06 1.92 14.46
CA GLU A 89 -2.68 2.42 15.70
C GLU A 89 -3.74 3.49 15.43
N LYS A 90 -4.89 3.06 14.92
CA LYS A 90 -6.06 3.91 14.68
C LYS A 90 -7.31 3.11 15.02
N ASP A 91 -8.15 3.58 15.96
CA ASP A 91 -9.36 2.85 16.38
C ASP A 91 -10.50 3.01 15.36
N GLU A 92 -10.34 2.36 14.21
CA GLU A 92 -11.18 2.51 13.04
C GLU A 92 -11.28 1.19 12.26
N SER A 93 -12.12 1.19 11.22
CA SER A 93 -12.21 0.07 10.29
C SER A 93 -10.87 -0.28 9.64
N VAL A 94 -10.70 -1.53 9.23
CA VAL A 94 -9.52 -2.00 8.49
C VAL A 94 -9.28 -1.15 7.23
N THR A 95 -10.35 -0.74 6.54
CA THR A 95 -10.27 0.13 5.36
C THR A 95 -9.61 1.47 5.70
N VAL A 96 -10.03 2.11 6.80
CA VAL A 96 -9.49 3.39 7.24
C VAL A 96 -8.06 3.25 7.75
N LYS A 97 -7.72 2.13 8.42
CA LYS A 97 -6.35 1.79 8.80
C LYS A 97 -5.42 1.67 7.59
N ILE A 98 -5.86 0.97 6.54
CA ILE A 98 -5.10 0.85 5.29
C ILE A 98 -4.90 2.22 4.64
N LEU A 99 -5.97 3.03 4.55
CA LEU A 99 -5.87 4.40 4.03
C LEU A 99 -4.85 5.23 4.83
N TYR A 100 -4.89 5.14 6.16
CA TYR A 100 -3.96 5.86 7.02
C TYR A 100 -2.51 5.39 6.82
N GLY A 101 -2.29 4.08 6.67
CA GLY A 101 -0.97 3.53 6.32
C GLY A 101 -0.45 4.10 5.00
N LEU A 102 -1.28 4.13 3.95
CA LEU A 102 -0.90 4.73 2.66
C LEU A 102 -0.60 6.22 2.79
N PHE A 103 -1.43 6.96 3.52
CA PHE A 103 -1.20 8.39 3.79
C PHE A 103 0.15 8.62 4.49
N LEU A 104 0.46 7.85 5.54
CA LEU A 104 1.74 7.93 6.23
C LEU A 104 2.94 7.60 5.32
N SER A 105 2.73 6.78 4.28
CA SER A 105 3.79 6.40 3.35
C SER A 105 4.20 7.52 2.37
N VAL A 106 3.32 8.52 2.16
CA VAL A 106 3.54 9.59 1.18
C VAL A 106 3.86 10.95 1.81
N ILE A 107 3.74 11.09 3.13
CA ILE A 107 4.14 12.32 3.83
C ILE A 107 5.62 12.30 4.17
N ASP A 108 6.28 13.43 4.00
CA ASP A 108 7.65 13.62 4.48
C ASP A 108 7.62 13.94 5.98
N LYS A 109 8.27 13.11 6.82
CA LYS A 109 8.37 13.38 8.26
C LYS A 109 9.52 14.35 8.57
N GLU A 110 10.56 14.37 7.75
CA GLU A 110 11.79 15.14 7.98
C GLU A 110 11.59 16.62 7.62
N HIS A 111 10.88 16.90 6.53
CA HIS A 111 10.53 18.26 6.10
C HIS A 111 9.18 18.76 6.68
N GLY A 112 8.67 18.05 7.69
CA GLY A 112 7.38 18.26 8.34
C GLY A 112 6.22 17.63 7.56
N HIS A 113 5.19 17.16 8.28
CA HIS A 113 3.98 16.49 7.78
C HIS A 113 3.10 17.33 6.80
N ASN A 114 3.66 18.36 6.19
CA ASN A 114 3.01 19.36 5.36
C ASN A 114 3.42 19.29 3.89
N ILE A 115 4.25 18.31 3.49
CA ILE A 115 4.70 18.11 2.12
C ILE A 115 4.60 16.62 1.75
N LEU A 116 4.27 16.34 0.48
CA LEU A 116 4.36 14.99 -0.09
C LEU A 116 5.82 14.66 -0.42
N ARG A 117 6.23 13.41 -0.20
CA ARG A 117 7.57 12.96 -0.59
C ARG A 117 7.72 13.01 -2.10
N ASP A 118 8.89 13.42 -2.59
CA ASP A 118 9.20 13.47 -4.02
C ASP A 118 9.15 12.07 -4.68
N ASP A 119 9.52 11.03 -3.92
CA ASP A 119 9.48 9.63 -4.33
C ASP A 119 8.10 8.95 -4.14
N SER A 120 7.05 9.74 -3.86
CA SER A 120 5.69 9.22 -3.79
C SER A 120 5.29 8.58 -5.12
N ALA A 121 4.93 7.30 -5.06
CA ALA A 121 4.44 6.54 -6.19
C ALA A 121 3.05 7.05 -6.60
N ILE A 122 2.83 7.32 -7.90
CA ILE A 122 1.53 7.80 -8.42
C ILE A 122 0.41 6.82 -8.07
N GLU A 123 0.72 5.52 -8.12
CA GLU A 123 -0.16 4.42 -7.78
C GLU A 123 -0.73 4.53 -6.36
N VAL A 124 0.06 5.05 -5.43
CA VAL A 124 -0.34 5.26 -4.02
C VAL A 124 -1.22 6.49 -3.89
N ILE A 125 -0.86 7.59 -4.56
CA ILE A 125 -1.65 8.84 -4.59
C ILE A 125 -3.04 8.59 -5.18
N ASP A 126 -3.10 7.91 -6.33
CA ASP A 126 -4.35 7.51 -6.97
C ASP A 126 -5.21 6.64 -6.05
N ASN A 127 -4.60 5.68 -5.36
CA ASN A 127 -5.35 4.79 -4.48
C ASN A 127 -5.95 5.52 -3.27
N ILE A 128 -5.19 6.42 -2.65
CA ILE A 128 -5.68 7.28 -1.56
C ILE A 128 -6.87 8.10 -2.07
N TYR A 129 -6.72 8.79 -3.20
CA TYR A 129 -7.77 9.61 -3.80
C TYR A 129 -9.05 8.81 -4.10
N MET A 130 -8.92 7.67 -4.79
CA MET A 130 -10.07 6.86 -5.20
C MET A 130 -10.84 6.28 -4.01
N ARG A 131 -10.17 5.92 -2.92
CA ARG A 131 -10.81 5.32 -1.74
C ARG A 131 -11.89 6.22 -1.12
N PHE A 132 -11.69 7.55 -1.11
CA PHE A 132 -12.67 8.47 -0.54
C PHE A 132 -14.05 8.43 -1.23
N TYR A 133 -14.10 8.04 -2.51
CA TYR A 133 -15.36 7.91 -3.25
C TYR A 133 -16.16 6.67 -2.86
N PHE A 134 -15.49 5.62 -2.39
CA PHE A 134 -16.11 4.32 -2.11
C PHE A 134 -16.42 4.07 -0.63
N PHE A 135 -16.01 4.96 0.26
CA PHE A 135 -16.32 4.82 1.68
C PHE A 135 -17.81 4.93 1.97
N ASN A 136 -18.26 4.10 2.91
CA ASN A 136 -19.56 4.26 3.53
C ASN A 136 -19.56 5.50 4.46
N LYS A 137 -20.70 5.79 5.10
CA LYS A 137 -20.84 6.99 5.94
C LYS A 137 -19.85 7.00 7.11
N ASP A 138 -19.77 5.90 7.86
CA ASP A 138 -18.92 5.79 9.05
C ASP A 138 -17.43 5.86 8.68
N GLU A 139 -17.04 5.22 7.58
CA GLU A 139 -15.66 5.29 7.04
C GLU A 139 -15.30 6.71 6.58
N LYS A 140 -16.25 7.46 6.01
CA LYS A 140 -16.02 8.87 5.65
C LYS A 140 -15.76 9.73 6.87
N GLU A 141 -16.48 9.49 7.97
CA GLU A 141 -16.28 10.20 9.23
C GLU A 141 -14.89 9.88 9.82
N GLY A 142 -14.52 8.60 9.93
CA GLY A 142 -13.20 8.19 10.44
C GLY A 142 -12.00 8.59 9.56
N ALA A 143 -12.23 8.79 8.26
CA ALA A 143 -11.24 9.25 7.30
C ALA A 143 -11.22 10.76 7.07
N TYR A 144 -12.12 11.54 7.68
CA TYR A 144 -12.29 12.97 7.41
C TYR A 144 -10.98 13.76 7.55
N PHE A 145 -10.27 13.55 8.66
CA PHE A 145 -8.98 14.19 8.90
C PHE A 145 -7.94 13.87 7.82
N ILE A 146 -7.88 12.60 7.38
CA ILE A 146 -6.94 12.17 6.33
C ILE A 146 -7.30 12.86 5.01
N ARG A 147 -8.59 12.95 4.68
CA ARG A 147 -9.08 13.61 3.46
C ARG A 147 -8.67 15.08 3.42
N GLU A 148 -8.92 15.82 4.49
CA GLU A 148 -8.61 17.25 4.53
C GLU A 148 -7.10 17.50 4.48
N GLN A 149 -6.30 16.72 5.22
CA GLN A 149 -4.84 16.84 5.14
C GLN A 149 -4.31 16.50 3.74
N PHE A 150 -4.76 15.39 3.17
CA PHE A 150 -4.32 14.97 1.85
C PHE A 150 -4.70 15.96 0.75
N LYS A 151 -5.89 16.57 0.83
CA LYS A 151 -6.33 17.64 -0.05
C LYS A 151 -5.39 18.86 0.01
N GLU A 152 -5.01 19.28 1.20
CA GLU A 152 -4.08 20.41 1.37
C GLU A 152 -2.67 20.09 0.88
N LEU A 153 -2.20 18.86 1.10
CA LEU A 153 -0.90 18.39 0.59
C LEU A 153 -0.85 18.39 -0.94
N ILE A 154 -1.90 17.88 -1.58
CA ILE A 154 -1.96 17.81 -3.04
C ILE A 154 -1.98 19.21 -3.67
N LYS A 155 -2.74 20.16 -3.11
CA LYS A 155 -2.79 21.55 -3.62
C LYS A 155 -1.41 22.21 -3.65
N LYS A 156 -0.53 21.86 -2.71
CA LYS A 156 0.83 22.40 -2.61
C LYS A 156 1.81 21.68 -3.54
N SER A 157 1.45 20.52 -4.07
CA SER A 157 2.32 19.74 -4.95
C SER A 157 2.11 20.12 -6.40
N ASP A 158 3.15 20.62 -7.06
CA ASP A 158 3.09 20.89 -8.50
C ASP A 158 2.78 19.65 -9.34
N LYS A 159 3.20 18.47 -8.86
CA LYS A 159 2.98 17.18 -9.52
C LYS A 159 1.52 16.72 -9.45
N TYR A 160 0.82 17.03 -8.36
CA TYR A 160 -0.51 16.47 -8.07
C TYR A 160 -1.64 17.52 -7.98
N LYS A 161 -1.35 18.82 -8.13
CA LYS A 161 -2.35 19.91 -7.99
C LYS A 161 -3.63 19.79 -8.83
N ASN A 162 -3.66 18.91 -9.83
CA ASN A 162 -4.80 18.71 -10.71
C ASN A 162 -5.89 17.77 -10.14
N TYR A 163 -5.66 17.08 -9.02
CA TYR A 163 -6.73 16.27 -8.39
C TYR A 163 -7.78 17.17 -7.74
N THR A 164 -9.06 16.82 -7.89
CA THR A 164 -10.21 17.62 -7.43
C THR A 164 -11.04 16.85 -6.40
N PHE A 165 -11.17 17.40 -5.18
CA PHE A 165 -11.86 16.76 -4.04
C PHE A 165 -13.26 17.30 -3.76
#